data_AF-A0A6J7A152-F1
#
_entry.id   AF-A0A6J7A152-F1
#
_cell.length_a   1.000
_cell.length_b   1.000
_cell.length_c   1.000
_cell.angle_alpha   90.00
_cell.angle_beta   90.00
_cell.angle_gamma   90.00
#
_symmetry.space_group_name_H-M   'P 1'
#
loop_
_entity.id
_entity.type
_entity.pdbx_description
1 polymer ?
#
loop_
_entity_poly.entity_id
_entity_poly.type
_entity_poly.pdbx_seq_one_letter_code
_entity_poly.pdbx_strand_id
1 'polypeptide(L)'
;MDLTELGATIRRTRIDSGISQLDLAGMSHLSRVTVNYAERGRVAVGADALLRILQPLGLSIGGPQIPNQNAVGLLAKSASVSFRSELPVTQLERAFVTGRVDDQWLPHFSTLIDEATDAMLLRGVREVADRFEIPATTIWRNLKRLAATIVSPNPRWRHGD
;
A
#
# COMPACT_ATOMS: atom_id res chain seq x y z
N MET A 1 15.68 -4.03 18.45
CA MET A 1 14.85 -4.78 17.47
C MET A 1 15.54 -6.09 17.18
N ASP A 2 15.05 -7.17 17.77
CA ASP A 2 15.44 -8.53 17.37
C ASP A 2 14.56 -9.04 16.20
N LEU A 3 14.82 -10.23 15.69
CA LEU A 3 14.07 -10.81 14.56
C LEU A 3 12.59 -11.07 14.89
N THR A 4 12.28 -11.35 16.16
CA THR A 4 10.91 -11.60 16.61
C THR A 4 10.11 -10.30 16.65
N GLU A 5 10.69 -9.24 17.20
CA GLU A 5 10.13 -7.89 17.22
C GLU A 5 9.92 -7.35 15.80
N LEU A 6 10.89 -7.58 14.92
CA LEU A 6 10.76 -7.21 13.51
C LEU A 6 9.64 -7.98 12.82
N GLY A 7 9.54 -9.30 13.04
CA GLY A 7 8.47 -10.12 12.49
C GLY A 7 7.08 -9.66 12.96
N ALA A 8 6.95 -9.32 14.24
CA ALA A 8 5.72 -8.75 14.80
C ALA A 8 5.40 -7.38 14.18
N THR A 9 6.42 -6.53 13.95
CA THR A 9 6.27 -5.22 13.31
C THR A 9 5.80 -5.35 11.86
N ILE A 10 6.41 -6.25 11.08
CA ILE A 10 5.98 -6.57 9.70
C ILE A 10 4.51 -6.98 9.69
N ARG A 11 4.14 -7.93 10.56
CA ARG A 11 2.77 -8.44 10.65
C ARG A 11 1.78 -7.34 11.02
N ARG A 12 2.13 -6.50 12.01
CA ARG A 12 1.30 -5.38 12.46
C ARG A 12 1.07 -4.40 11.31
N THR A 13 2.15 -3.87 10.72
CA THR A 13 2.05 -2.89 9.63
C THR A 13 1.27 -3.46 8.43
N ARG A 14 1.44 -4.74 8.11
CA ARG A 14 0.66 -5.40 7.05
C ARG A 14 -0.84 -5.40 7.37
N ILE A 15 -1.22 -5.81 8.58
CA ILE A 15 -2.62 -5.86 9.02
C ILE A 15 -3.22 -4.45 9.05
N ASP A 16 -2.49 -3.48 9.59
CA ASP A 16 -2.93 -2.08 9.67
C ASP A 16 -3.11 -1.47 8.27
N SER A 17 -2.36 -1.96 7.28
CA SER A 17 -2.52 -1.58 5.86
C SER A 17 -3.67 -2.31 5.16
N GLY A 18 -4.32 -3.26 5.82
CA GLY A 18 -5.44 -4.00 5.27
C GLY A 18 -5.09 -5.02 4.19
N ILE A 19 -3.81 -5.38 4.04
CA ILE A 19 -3.35 -6.30 3.00
C ILE A 19 -3.12 -7.71 3.55
N SER A 20 -3.32 -8.73 2.72
CA SER A 20 -3.04 -10.13 3.06
C SER A 20 -1.53 -10.45 2.96
N GLN A 21 -1.12 -11.61 3.48
CA GLN A 21 0.23 -12.12 3.25
C GLN A 21 0.51 -12.39 1.76
N LEU A 22 -0.54 -12.65 0.97
CA LEU A 22 -0.41 -12.89 -0.47
C LEU A 22 -0.17 -11.57 -1.23
N ASP A 23 -0.88 -10.50 -0.87
CA ASP A 23 -0.63 -9.16 -1.42
C ASP A 23 0.82 -8.73 -1.16
N LEU A 24 1.28 -8.85 0.10
CA LEU A 24 2.65 -8.50 0.47
C LEU A 24 3.68 -9.37 -0.25
N ALA A 25 3.42 -10.67 -0.40
CA ALA A 25 4.29 -11.57 -1.16
C ALA A 25 4.42 -11.14 -2.63
N GLY A 26 3.31 -10.72 -3.24
CA GLY A 26 3.28 -10.15 -4.59
C GLY A 26 4.14 -8.90 -4.73
N MET A 27 3.96 -7.93 -3.83
CA MET A 27 4.73 -6.67 -3.80
C MET A 27 6.23 -6.92 -3.58
N SER A 28 6.59 -7.90 -2.76
CA SER A 28 7.99 -8.26 -2.47
C SER A 28 8.61 -9.20 -3.51
N HIS A 29 7.81 -9.72 -4.45
CA HIS A 29 8.19 -10.80 -5.38
C HIS A 29 8.74 -12.04 -4.65
N LEU A 30 8.09 -12.43 -3.55
CA LEU A 30 8.44 -13.58 -2.72
C LEU A 30 7.28 -14.57 -2.65
N SER A 31 7.53 -15.74 -2.04
CA SER A 31 6.44 -16.66 -1.74
C SER A 31 5.67 -16.21 -0.49
N ARG A 32 4.38 -16.55 -0.41
CA ARG A 32 3.56 -16.38 0.81
C ARG A 32 4.20 -17.07 2.02
N VAL A 33 4.88 -18.21 1.80
CA VAL A 33 5.58 -18.96 2.86
C VAL A 33 6.75 -18.15 3.41
N THR A 34 7.52 -17.49 2.56
CA THR A 34 8.63 -16.63 2.98
C THR A 34 8.14 -15.47 3.84
N VAL A 35 7.06 -14.79 3.41
CA VAL A 35 6.42 -13.72 4.20
C VAL A 35 5.94 -14.23 5.55
N ASN A 36 5.30 -15.41 5.57
CA ASN A 36 4.84 -16.04 6.81
C ASN A 36 5.97 -16.38 7.79
N TYR A 37 7.13 -16.83 7.29
CA TYR A 37 8.31 -17.08 8.11
C TYR A 37 8.94 -15.79 8.65
N ALA A 38 8.96 -14.72 7.85
CA ALA A 38 9.41 -13.41 8.28
C ALA A 38 8.54 -12.87 9.42
N GLU A 39 7.21 -12.93 9.29
CA GLU A 39 6.26 -12.51 10.33
C GLU A 39 6.36 -13.31 11.63
N ARG A 40 6.95 -14.51 11.58
CA ARG A 40 7.21 -15.36 12.74
C ARG A 40 8.61 -15.19 13.33
N GLY A 41 9.41 -14.25 12.81
CA GLY A 41 10.77 -14.00 13.28
C GLY A 41 11.74 -15.15 13.03
N ARG A 42 11.53 -15.97 11.99
CA ARG A 42 12.40 -17.13 11.72
C ARG A 42 13.69 -16.72 11.03
N VAL A 43 14.81 -17.22 11.55
CA VAL A 43 16.19 -16.99 11.04
C VAL A 43 16.39 -17.49 9.60
N ALA A 44 15.56 -18.42 9.12
CA ALA A 44 15.63 -18.93 7.74
C ALA A 44 15.32 -17.88 6.66
N VAL A 45 14.77 -16.72 7.03
CA VAL A 45 14.56 -15.61 6.10
C VAL A 45 15.87 -14.84 5.98
N GLY A 46 16.57 -15.01 4.86
CA GLY A 46 17.80 -14.25 4.58
C GLY A 46 17.57 -12.74 4.54
N ALA A 47 18.64 -11.96 4.75
CA ALA A 47 18.57 -10.50 4.84
C ALA A 47 17.96 -9.83 3.59
N ASP A 48 18.27 -10.32 2.39
CA ASP A 48 17.68 -9.80 1.14
C ASP A 48 16.14 -9.94 1.12
N ALA A 49 15.64 -11.14 1.45
CA ALA A 49 14.20 -11.39 1.48
C ALA A 49 13.50 -10.51 2.54
N LEU A 50 14.17 -10.29 3.68
CA LEU A 50 13.66 -9.40 4.71
C LEU A 50 13.57 -7.95 4.22
N LEU A 51 14.62 -7.41 3.59
CA LEU A 51 14.61 -6.05 3.04
C LEU A 51 13.51 -5.86 1.99
N ARG A 52 13.28 -6.86 1.13
CA ARG A 52 12.20 -6.86 0.13
C ARG A 52 10.80 -6.90 0.75
N ILE A 53 10.65 -7.44 1.96
CA ILE A 53 9.39 -7.40 2.73
C ILE A 53 9.18 -6.04 3.38
N LEU A 54 10.25 -5.41 3.88
CA LEU A 54 10.16 -4.12 4.54
C LEU A 54 9.84 -2.98 3.57
N GLN A 55 10.37 -3.04 2.35
CA GLN A 55 10.26 -1.96 1.36
C GLN A 55 8.81 -1.61 0.98
N PRO A 56 7.90 -2.55 0.64
CA PRO A 56 6.49 -2.24 0.39
C PRO A 56 5.76 -1.68 1.61
N LEU A 57 6.15 -2.07 2.82
CA LEU A 57 5.53 -1.59 4.06
C LEU A 57 6.03 -0.19 4.48
N GLY A 58 7.07 0.32 3.82
CA GLY A 58 7.74 1.57 4.20
C GLY A 58 8.53 1.45 5.51
N LEU A 59 8.90 0.23 5.90
CA LEU A 59 9.68 -0.05 7.10
C LEU A 59 11.18 0.03 6.80
N SER A 60 11.96 0.44 7.80
CA SER A 60 13.42 0.46 7.72
C SER A 60 14.04 -0.07 9.02
N ILE A 61 15.20 -0.70 8.91
CA ILE A 61 15.98 -1.18 10.05
C ILE A 61 16.84 -0.01 10.55
N GLY A 62 16.63 0.42 11.80
CA GLY A 62 17.44 1.48 12.43
C GLY A 62 17.19 2.90 11.90
N GLY A 63 16.21 3.09 10.99
CA GLY A 63 15.81 4.40 10.49
C GLY A 63 14.52 4.93 11.14
N PRO A 64 14.25 6.25 10.99
CA PRO A 64 13.00 6.83 11.45
C PRO A 64 11.82 6.22 10.70
N GLN A 65 10.72 5.95 11.42
CA GLN A 65 9.47 5.54 10.79
C GLN A 65 8.76 6.77 10.24
N ILE A 66 8.39 6.75 8.96
CA ILE A 66 7.70 7.86 8.32
C ILE A 66 6.24 7.85 8.79
N PRO A 67 5.70 8.96 9.33
CA PRO A 67 4.31 9.01 9.75
C PRO A 67 3.36 8.80 8.56
N ASN A 68 2.18 8.25 8.83
CA ASN A 68 1.12 8.10 7.82
C ASN A 68 0.55 9.46 7.38
N GLN A 69 0.67 10.51 8.22
CA GLN A 69 0.12 11.84 7.96
C GLN A 69 0.58 12.41 6.62
N ASN A 70 -0.35 13.02 5.89
CA ASN A 70 -0.14 13.69 4.60
C ASN A 70 0.31 12.75 3.46
N ALA A 71 0.22 11.43 3.61
CA ALA A 71 0.45 10.48 2.52
C ALA A 71 -0.54 10.68 1.37
N VAL A 72 -1.83 10.90 1.67
CA VAL A 72 -2.86 11.15 0.65
C VAL A 72 -2.61 12.46 -0.10
N GLY A 73 -2.16 13.51 0.61
CA GLY A 73 -1.77 14.77 -0.01
C GLY A 73 -0.60 14.60 -0.98
N LEU A 74 0.43 13.84 -0.57
CA LEU A 74 1.57 13.53 -1.44
C LEU A 74 1.17 12.68 -2.66
N LEU A 75 0.27 11.70 -2.48
CA LEU A 75 -0.28 10.90 -3.57
C LEU A 75 -1.07 11.73 -4.58
N ALA A 76 -1.93 12.63 -4.09
CA ALA A 76 -2.70 13.52 -4.95
C ALA A 76 -1.78 14.43 -5.78
N LYS A 77 -0.72 14.95 -5.16
CA LYS A 77 0.30 15.74 -5.84
C LYS A 77 1.07 14.92 -6.88
N SER A 78 1.52 13.71 -6.54
CA SER A 78 2.27 12.86 -7.49
C SER A 78 1.40 12.45 -8.69
N ALA A 79 0.13 12.15 -8.45
CA ALA A 79 -0.85 11.82 -9.50
C ALA A 79 -1.16 12.97 -10.46
N SER A 80 -0.79 14.20 -10.10
CA SER A 80 -1.10 15.41 -10.84
C SER A 80 0.04 15.96 -11.68
N VAL A 81 1.26 15.40 -11.56
CA VAL A 81 2.48 15.97 -12.18
C VAL A 81 2.36 16.14 -13.70
N SER A 82 1.66 15.22 -14.35
CA SER A 82 1.48 15.22 -15.81
C SER A 82 0.20 15.96 -16.27
N PHE A 83 -0.56 16.56 -15.35
CA PHE A 83 -1.87 17.14 -15.64
C PHE A 83 -1.92 18.64 -15.33
N ARG A 84 -2.76 19.36 -16.07
CA ARG A 84 -2.94 20.81 -15.89
C ARG A 84 -3.66 21.16 -14.59
N SER A 85 -4.57 20.29 -14.14
CA SER A 85 -5.30 20.43 -12.88
C SER A 85 -4.72 19.48 -11.83
N GLU A 86 -4.63 19.96 -10.59
CA GLU A 86 -4.30 19.12 -9.45
C GLU A 86 -5.54 18.32 -9.00
N LEU A 87 -5.34 17.03 -8.77
CA LEU A 87 -6.34 16.16 -8.15
C LEU A 87 -6.60 16.64 -6.71
N PRO A 88 -7.83 17.05 -6.36
CA PRO A 88 -8.15 17.45 -5.01
C PRO A 88 -7.97 16.27 -4.04
N VAL A 89 -7.33 16.51 -2.89
CA VAL A 89 -7.14 15.49 -1.84
C VAL A 89 -8.47 14.83 -1.46
N THR A 90 -9.54 15.61 -1.35
CA THR A 90 -10.88 15.11 -1.01
C THR A 90 -11.45 14.15 -2.07
N GLN A 91 -11.11 14.32 -3.35
CA GLN A 91 -11.50 13.39 -4.40
C GLN A 91 -10.70 12.08 -4.30
N LEU A 92 -9.41 12.17 -3.97
CA LEU A 92 -8.59 10.99 -3.72
C LEU A 92 -9.11 10.18 -2.54
N GLU A 93 -9.43 10.85 -1.42
CA GLU A 93 -10.02 10.23 -0.24
C GLU A 93 -11.36 9.57 -0.54
N ARG A 94 -12.26 10.29 -1.23
CA ARG A 94 -13.57 9.77 -1.64
C ARG A 94 -13.39 8.48 -2.44
N ALA A 95 -12.47 8.45 -3.40
CA ALA A 95 -12.23 7.26 -4.19
C ALA A 95 -11.65 6.09 -3.37
N PHE A 96 -10.77 6.36 -2.41
CA PHE A 96 -10.26 5.33 -1.49
C PHE A 96 -11.41 4.72 -0.66
N VAL A 97 -12.32 5.58 -0.18
CA VAL A 97 -13.47 5.18 0.63
C VAL A 97 -14.56 4.47 -0.17
N THR A 98 -14.85 4.90 -1.39
CA THR A 98 -16.00 4.41 -2.17
C THR A 98 -15.62 3.44 -3.29
N GLY A 99 -14.35 3.39 -3.68
CA GLY A 99 -13.90 2.65 -4.87
C GLY A 99 -14.48 3.21 -6.17
N ARG A 100 -14.75 4.52 -6.22
CA ARG A 100 -15.34 5.20 -7.39
C ARG A 100 -14.58 6.48 -7.70
N VAL A 101 -14.41 6.77 -8.98
CA VAL A 101 -13.71 7.95 -9.48
C VAL A 101 -14.62 8.62 -10.51
N ASP A 102 -14.79 9.93 -10.39
CA ASP A 102 -15.53 10.71 -11.41
C ASP A 102 -14.69 10.78 -12.68
N ASP A 103 -15.31 10.69 -13.86
CA ASP A 103 -14.63 10.52 -15.16
C ASP A 103 -13.50 11.53 -15.41
N GLN A 104 -13.68 12.78 -14.98
CA GLN A 104 -12.69 13.85 -15.12
C GLN A 104 -11.36 13.60 -14.39
N TRP A 105 -11.35 12.69 -13.40
CA TRP A 105 -10.18 12.34 -12.59
C TRP A 105 -9.60 10.97 -12.94
N LEU A 106 -10.25 10.18 -13.81
CA LEU A 106 -9.76 8.86 -14.21
C LEU A 106 -8.29 8.86 -14.68
N PRO A 107 -7.81 9.86 -15.46
CA PRO A 107 -6.40 9.91 -15.85
C PRO A 107 -5.44 10.00 -14.64
N HIS A 108 -5.73 10.87 -13.67
CA HIS A 108 -4.94 11.00 -12.44
C HIS A 108 -4.92 9.70 -11.63
N PHE A 109 -6.06 9.03 -11.53
CA PHE A 109 -6.14 7.74 -10.83
C PHE A 109 -5.40 6.63 -11.56
N SER A 110 -5.39 6.64 -12.89
CA SER A 110 -4.58 5.69 -13.67
C SER A 110 -3.10 5.86 -13.35
N THR A 111 -2.59 7.09 -13.42
CA THR A 111 -1.21 7.40 -13.03
C THR A 111 -0.93 6.98 -11.59
N LEU A 112 -1.83 7.31 -10.64
CA LEU A 112 -1.64 6.97 -9.23
C LEU A 112 -1.56 5.46 -9.01
N ILE A 113 -2.49 4.70 -9.57
CA ILE A 113 -2.60 3.24 -9.36
C ILE A 113 -1.41 2.50 -9.97
N ASP A 114 -0.86 3.02 -11.07
CA ASP A 114 0.24 2.38 -11.79
C ASP A 114 1.62 2.80 -11.27
N GLU A 115 1.80 4.07 -10.92
CA GLU A 115 3.12 4.65 -10.64
C GLU A 115 3.40 4.86 -9.15
N ALA A 116 2.38 4.91 -8.27
CA ALA A 116 2.63 5.07 -6.85
C ALA A 116 3.48 3.91 -6.31
N THR A 117 4.43 4.21 -5.44
CA THR A 117 5.18 3.16 -4.73
C THR A 117 4.25 2.44 -3.75
N ASP A 118 4.47 1.14 -3.53
CA ASP A 118 3.67 0.37 -2.56
C ASP A 118 3.68 1.02 -1.17
N ALA A 119 4.85 1.47 -0.71
CA ALA A 119 5.00 2.16 0.56
C ALA A 119 4.12 3.41 0.67
N MET A 120 4.06 4.24 -0.38
CA MET A 120 3.26 5.44 -0.39
C MET A 120 1.77 5.12 -0.43
N LEU A 121 1.38 4.14 -1.24
CA LEU A 121 0.00 3.69 -1.39
C LEU A 121 -0.53 3.10 -0.08
N LEU A 122 0.22 2.18 0.56
CA LEU A 122 -0.17 1.59 1.84
C LEU A 122 -0.20 2.62 2.97
N ARG A 123 0.68 3.63 2.94
CA ARG A 123 0.59 4.78 3.86
C ARG A 123 -0.71 5.57 3.66
N GLY A 124 -1.08 5.84 2.41
CA GLY A 124 -2.35 6.49 2.08
C GLY A 124 -3.56 5.67 2.55
N VAL A 125 -3.52 4.34 2.38
CA VAL A 125 -4.56 3.43 2.88
C VAL A 125 -4.72 3.56 4.39
N ARG A 126 -3.61 3.51 5.15
CA ARG A 126 -3.64 3.68 6.61
C ARG A 126 -4.16 5.05 7.01
N GLU A 127 -3.69 6.12 6.37
CA GLU A 127 -4.15 7.47 6.66
C GLU A 127 -5.67 7.64 6.43
N VAL A 128 -6.21 7.12 5.32
CA VAL A 128 -7.66 7.18 5.07
C VAL A 128 -8.43 6.28 6.03
N ALA A 129 -7.90 5.10 6.38
CA ALA A 129 -8.51 4.21 7.36
C ALA A 129 -8.65 4.90 8.72
N ASP A 130 -7.56 5.52 9.20
CA ASP A 130 -7.52 6.24 10.46
C ASP A 130 -8.43 7.47 10.44
N ARG A 131 -8.43 8.24 9.34
CA ARG A 131 -9.19 9.50 9.21
C ARG A 131 -10.70 9.30 9.14
N PHE A 132 -11.15 8.25 8.44
CA PHE A 132 -12.58 7.99 8.20
C PHE A 132 -13.15 6.85 9.05
N GLU A 133 -12.34 6.26 9.93
CA GLU A 133 -12.71 5.12 10.79
C GLU A 133 -13.24 3.91 9.99
N ILE A 134 -12.65 3.67 8.82
CA ILE A 134 -13.01 2.57 7.92
C ILE A 134 -11.91 1.50 7.98
N PRO A 135 -12.26 0.20 8.01
CA PRO A 135 -11.24 -0.85 7.97
C PRO A 135 -10.35 -0.71 6.73
N ALA A 136 -9.03 -0.69 6.92
CA ALA A 136 -8.05 -0.60 5.84
C ALA A 136 -8.22 -1.70 4.77
N THR A 137 -8.72 -2.88 5.16
CA THR A 137 -9.06 -3.98 4.26
C THR A 137 -10.15 -3.60 3.24
N THR A 138 -11.10 -2.75 3.65
CA THR A 138 -12.15 -2.22 2.77
C THR A 138 -11.56 -1.23 1.77
N ILE A 139 -10.68 -0.35 2.23
CA ILE A 139 -9.99 0.62 1.37
C ILE A 139 -9.10 -0.10 0.36
N TRP A 140 -8.31 -1.09 0.81
CA TRP A 140 -7.51 -1.90 -0.10
C TRP A 140 -8.35 -2.62 -1.16
N ARG A 141 -9.49 -3.20 -0.76
CA ARG A 141 -10.44 -3.82 -1.70
C ARG A 141 -10.99 -2.82 -2.72
N ASN A 142 -11.30 -1.60 -2.30
CA ASN A 142 -11.74 -0.54 -3.19
C ASN A 142 -10.67 -0.17 -4.21
N LEU A 143 -9.40 -0.07 -3.78
CA LEU A 143 -8.27 0.17 -4.68
C LEU A 143 -8.08 -0.98 -5.67
N LYS A 144 -8.19 -2.24 -5.23
CA LYS A 144 -8.16 -3.41 -6.14
C LYS A 144 -9.27 -3.35 -7.18
N ARG A 145 -10.49 -2.96 -6.79
CA ARG A 145 -11.61 -2.77 -7.71
C ARG A 145 -11.35 -1.65 -8.71
N LEU A 146 -10.85 -0.50 -8.24
CA LEU A 146 -10.48 0.61 -9.11
C LEU A 146 -9.41 0.19 -10.12
N ALA A 147 -8.34 -0.46 -9.66
CA ALA A 147 -7.29 -0.99 -10.51
C ALA A 147 -7.82 -1.96 -11.58
N ALA A 148 -8.80 -2.80 -11.25
CA ALA A 148 -9.47 -3.66 -12.21
C ALA A 148 -10.33 -2.86 -13.21
N THR A 149 -11.07 -1.85 -12.77
CA THR A 149 -11.88 -0.98 -13.63
C THR A 149 -11.04 -0.23 -14.67
N ILE A 150 -9.86 0.24 -14.28
CA ILE A 150 -8.95 0.95 -15.19
C ILE A 150 -7.98 0.00 -15.93
N VAL A 151 -8.12 -1.32 -15.74
CA VAL A 151 -7.29 -2.35 -16.38
C VAL A 151 -5.79 -2.12 -16.13
N SER A 152 -5.44 -1.83 -14.87
CA SER A 152 -4.05 -1.58 -14.46
C SER A 152 -3.14 -2.76 -14.84
N PRO A 153 -2.00 -2.52 -15.52
CA PRO A 153 -1.03 -3.56 -15.81
C PRO A 153 -0.21 -3.95 -14.58
N ASN A 154 -0.25 -3.18 -13.50
CA ASN A 154 0.64 -3.33 -12.36
C ASN A 154 0.39 -4.68 -11.62
N PRO A 155 1.38 -5.57 -11.49
CA PRO A 155 1.20 -6.90 -10.91
C PRO A 155 0.66 -6.92 -9.48
N ARG A 156 0.87 -5.85 -8.68
CA ARG A 156 0.40 -5.78 -7.29
C ARG A 156 -1.10 -6.02 -7.14
N TRP A 157 -1.87 -5.71 -8.18
CA TRP A 157 -3.33 -5.82 -8.19
C TRP A 157 -3.85 -7.22 -8.59
N ARG A 158 -2.96 -8.10 -9.05
CA ARG A 158 -3.32 -9.41 -9.63
C ARG A 158 -3.40 -10.54 -8.60
N HIS A 159 -3.20 -10.23 -7.32
CA HIS A 159 -3.21 -11.20 -6.23
C HIS A 159 -4.61 -11.24 -5.59
N GLY A 160 -5.22 -12.43 -5.60
CA GLY A 160 -6.60 -12.67 -5.16
C GLY A 160 -6.83 -12.40 -3.66
N ASP A 161 -8.09 -12.16 -3.30
CA ASP A 161 -8.59 -12.19 -1.92
C ASP A 161 -8.49 -13.60 -1.30
#